data_AF-A0A6V7XDX3-F1
#
_entry.id   AF-A0A6V7XDX3-F1
#
_cell.length_a   1.000
_cell.length_b   1.000
_cell.length_c   1.000
_cell.angle_alpha   90.00
_cell.angle_beta   90.00
_cell.angle_gamma   90.00
#
_symmetry.space_group_name_H-M   'P 1'
#
loop_
_entity.id
_entity.type
_entity.pdbx_description
1 polymer ?
#
loop_
_entity_poly.entity_id
_entity_poly.type
_entity_poly.pdbx_seq_one_letter_code
_entity_poly.pdbx_strand_id
1 'polypeptide(L)'
;MLPKLRGPTNYLLALTAFFEILHQSGHFVFLFVAVSGINFINYSTALIFQLHSIFGLTAAQTAMCSTAFDRLLAVLFPMEYDQLKLRPYLFVHTFVAFSSGIWMSINAILFANKYPSIKVTGYMSDLLILDMHILHLFMMSLCLLNLIIYLLVWIVVCLHHSTNNINGAQSDIQSRLLKSLILICSIVIGGYVFGTILRPIINIFIILNNIQTWSVKVF
;
A
#
# COMPACT_ATOMS: atom_id res chain seq x y z
N MET A 1 18.54 -4.40 28.56
CA MET A 1 18.27 -5.61 27.77
C MET A 1 17.31 -5.20 26.64
N LEU A 2 17.84 -4.80 25.48
CA LEU A 2 16.98 -4.41 24.34
C LEU A 2 16.24 -5.67 23.86
N PRO A 3 14.90 -5.63 23.68
CA PRO A 3 14.15 -6.80 23.24
C PRO A 3 14.72 -7.33 21.92
N LYS A 4 14.55 -8.63 21.64
CA LYS A 4 14.87 -9.28 20.35
C LYS A 4 14.05 -8.65 19.20
N LEU A 5 14.38 -7.41 18.81
CA LEU A 5 13.74 -6.63 17.76
C LEU A 5 14.23 -7.01 16.36
N ARG A 6 15.27 -7.85 16.26
CA ARG A 6 15.94 -8.24 15.01
C ARG A 6 15.28 -9.43 14.29
N GLY A 7 13.95 -9.46 14.28
CA GLY A 7 13.19 -10.46 13.53
C GLY A 7 12.90 -10.01 12.09
N PRO A 8 12.74 -10.94 11.13
CA PRO A 8 12.37 -10.63 9.75
C PRO A 8 11.09 -9.79 9.65
N THR A 9 10.06 -10.15 10.41
CA THR A 9 8.78 -9.43 10.44
C THR A 9 8.91 -7.98 10.90
N ASN A 10 9.74 -7.70 11.92
CA ASN A 10 9.96 -6.33 12.40
C ASN A 10 10.70 -5.48 11.37
N TYR A 11 11.65 -6.08 10.66
CA TYR A 11 12.34 -5.41 9.56
C TYR A 11 11.37 -5.08 8.42
N LEU A 12 10.53 -6.03 8.01
CA LEU A 12 9.56 -5.81 6.93
C LEU A 12 8.50 -4.76 7.32
N LEU A 13 8.06 -4.75 8.58
CA LEU A 13 7.19 -3.69 9.11
C LEU A 13 7.86 -2.32 9.07
N ALA A 14 9.13 -2.22 9.48
CA ALA A 14 9.88 -0.97 9.41
C ALA A 14 10.08 -0.51 7.95
N LEU A 15 10.31 -1.45 7.03
CA LEU A 15 10.43 -1.18 5.60
C LEU A 15 9.10 -0.65 5.02
N THR A 16 7.97 -1.29 5.34
CA THR A 16 6.64 -0.79 4.94
C THR A 16 6.38 0.61 5.52
N ALA A 17 6.68 0.82 6.80
CA ALA A 17 6.49 2.13 7.44
C ALA A 17 7.34 3.22 6.79
N PHE A 18 8.59 2.91 6.43
CA PHE A 18 9.45 3.84 5.69
C PHE A 18 8.84 4.25 4.35
N PHE A 19 8.32 3.30 3.57
CA PHE A 19 7.67 3.60 2.30
C PHE A 19 6.33 4.32 2.46
N GLU A 20 5.56 4.03 3.50
CA GLU A 20 4.35 4.79 3.82
C GLU A 20 4.67 6.25 4.17
N ILE A 21 5.77 6.52 4.89
CA ILE A 21 6.17 7.91 5.15
C ILE A 21 6.46 8.65 3.84
N LEU A 22 7.15 8.01 2.90
CA LEU A 22 7.39 8.57 1.56
C LEU A 22 6.09 8.76 0.77
N HIS A 23 5.16 7.82 0.85
CA HIS A 23 3.84 7.95 0.25
C HIS A 23 3.09 9.15 0.84
N GLN A 24 3.02 9.26 2.16
CA GLN A 24 2.26 10.30 2.85
C GLN A 24 2.81 11.70 2.58
N SER A 25 4.11 11.85 2.32
CA SER A 25 4.69 13.16 2.02
C SER A 25 4.17 13.79 0.72
N GLY A 26 3.62 13.02 -0.21
CA GLY A 26 2.99 13.54 -1.43
C GLY A 26 1.72 14.33 -1.18
N HIS A 27 0.96 14.01 -0.11
CA HIS A 27 -0.29 14.69 0.21
C HIS A 27 -0.10 16.15 0.61
N PHE A 28 1.10 16.56 1.04
CA PHE A 28 1.39 17.98 1.33
C PHE A 28 1.30 18.87 0.10
N VAL A 29 1.51 18.33 -1.11
CA VAL A 29 1.41 19.11 -2.36
C VAL A 29 -0.04 19.53 -2.61
N PHE A 30 -1.00 18.62 -2.39
CA PHE A 30 -2.41 18.96 -2.45
C PHE A 30 -2.79 20.07 -1.46
N LEU A 31 -2.33 19.94 -0.21
CA LEU A 31 -2.57 20.94 0.83
C LEU A 31 -2.03 22.33 0.42
N PHE A 32 -0.81 22.37 -0.13
CA PHE A 32 -0.20 23.60 -0.62
C PHE A 32 -0.99 24.24 -1.77
N VAL A 33 -1.41 23.46 -2.77
CA VAL A 33 -2.21 23.96 -3.91
C VAL A 33 -3.57 24.49 -3.45
N ALA A 34 -4.20 23.81 -2.49
CA ALA A 34 -5.48 24.23 -1.92
C ALA A 34 -5.36 25.55 -1.13
N VAL A 35 -4.36 25.68 -0.25
CA VAL A 35 -4.18 26.87 0.60
C VAL A 35 -3.67 28.08 -0.18
N SER A 36 -2.88 27.86 -1.25
CA SER A 36 -2.35 28.94 -2.11
C SER A 36 -3.39 29.55 -3.06
N GLY A 37 -4.57 28.94 -3.20
CA GLY A 37 -5.62 29.41 -4.12
C GLY A 37 -5.33 29.18 -5.61
N ILE A 38 -4.24 28.47 -5.95
CA ILE A 38 -3.84 28.17 -7.33
C ILE A 38 -4.84 27.19 -8.00
N ASN A 39 -5.54 26.38 -7.20
CA ASN A 39 -6.56 25.37 -7.57
C ASN A 39 -6.08 24.25 -8.51
N PHE A 40 -5.25 24.55 -9.52
CA PHE A 40 -4.74 23.60 -10.51
C PHE A 40 -3.28 23.87 -10.85
N ILE A 41 -2.48 22.81 -10.85
CA ILE A 41 -1.09 22.81 -11.31
C ILE A 41 -0.94 21.86 -12.50
N ASN A 42 0.13 22.03 -13.27
CA ASN A 42 0.43 21.10 -14.37
C ASN A 42 0.86 19.74 -13.80
N TYR A 43 0.49 18.66 -14.50
CA TYR A 43 0.84 17.28 -14.13
C TYR A 43 2.35 17.12 -13.95
N SER A 44 3.15 17.64 -14.88
CA SER A 44 4.61 17.60 -14.80
C SER A 44 5.16 18.23 -13.52
N THR A 45 4.62 19.40 -13.13
CA THR A 45 4.98 20.06 -11.87
C THR A 45 4.55 19.24 -10.66
N ALA A 46 3.32 18.73 -10.65
CA ALA A 46 2.82 17.86 -9.58
C ALA A 46 3.68 16.61 -9.41
N LEU A 47 4.04 15.96 -10.52
CA LEU A 47 4.86 14.77 -10.53
C LEU A 47 6.25 15.03 -9.94
N ILE A 48 6.91 16.13 -10.30
CA ILE A 48 8.25 16.45 -9.75
C ILE A 48 8.23 16.47 -8.21
N PHE A 49 7.19 17.08 -7.63
CA PHE A 49 7.06 17.14 -6.17
C PHE A 49 6.54 15.84 -5.55
N GLN A 50 5.82 14.99 -6.30
CA GLN A 50 5.18 13.77 -5.78
C GLN A 50 5.84 12.47 -6.25
N LEU A 51 6.93 12.52 -7.02
CA LEU A 51 7.58 11.32 -7.57
C LEU A 51 8.03 10.35 -6.47
N HIS A 52 8.61 10.89 -5.40
CA HIS A 52 9.01 10.10 -4.23
C HIS A 52 7.80 9.45 -3.53
N SER A 53 6.63 10.09 -3.59
CA SER A 53 5.39 9.56 -3.03
C SER A 53 4.80 8.45 -3.91
N ILE A 54 4.94 8.56 -5.23
CA ILE A 54 4.52 7.49 -6.17
C ILE A 54 5.39 6.25 -5.95
N PHE A 55 6.70 6.46 -5.81
CA PHE A 55 7.65 5.43 -5.42
C PHE A 55 7.25 4.79 -4.08
N GLY A 56 7.00 5.62 -3.06
CA GLY A 56 6.60 5.18 -1.72
C GLY A 56 5.33 4.34 -1.72
N LEU A 57 4.28 4.78 -2.42
CA LEU A 57 2.98 4.11 -2.49
C LEU A 57 3.11 2.65 -2.96
N THR A 58 3.83 2.45 -4.05
CA THR A 58 3.97 1.12 -4.68
C THR A 58 4.94 0.22 -3.95
N ALA A 59 6.04 0.78 -3.47
CA ALA A 59 6.99 0.08 -2.64
C ALA A 59 6.37 -0.34 -1.30
N ALA A 60 5.56 0.51 -0.67
CA ALA A 60 4.82 0.22 0.56
C ALA A 60 3.86 -0.95 0.35
N GLN A 61 3.07 -0.92 -0.72
CA GLN A 61 2.12 -1.97 -1.02
C GLN A 61 2.78 -3.32 -1.28
N THR A 62 3.91 -3.31 -1.98
CA THR A 62 4.70 -4.51 -2.26
C THR A 62 5.39 -5.05 -0.99
N ALA A 63 5.91 -4.16 -0.14
CA ALA A 63 6.47 -4.52 1.16
C ALA A 63 5.40 -5.06 2.12
N MET A 64 4.17 -4.54 2.04
CA MET A 64 3.02 -5.07 2.80
C MET A 64 2.66 -6.49 2.34
N CYS A 65 2.72 -6.76 1.04
CA CYS A 65 2.56 -8.12 0.50
C CYS A 65 3.68 -9.05 0.92
N SER A 66 4.92 -8.57 0.93
CA SER A 66 6.06 -9.31 1.47
C SER A 66 5.86 -9.65 2.95
N THR A 67 5.33 -8.72 3.75
CA THR A 67 5.02 -8.93 5.17
C THR A 67 3.89 -9.94 5.36
N ALA A 68 2.86 -9.91 4.51
CA ALA A 68 1.78 -10.90 4.56
C ALA A 68 2.31 -12.30 4.23
N PHE A 69 3.17 -12.41 3.22
CA PHE A 69 3.80 -13.66 2.81
C PHE A 69 4.76 -14.23 3.87
N ASP A 70 5.59 -13.39 4.49
CA ASP A 70 6.45 -13.75 5.63
C ASP A 70 5.65 -14.43 6.75
N ARG A 71 4.48 -13.87 7.09
CA ARG A 71 3.58 -14.44 8.12
C ARG A 71 2.96 -15.75 7.68
N LEU A 72 2.57 -15.86 6.42
CA LEU A 72 2.04 -17.11 5.88
C LEU A 72 3.07 -18.23 5.96
N LEU A 73 4.32 -17.95 5.59
CA LEU A 73 5.43 -18.90 5.71
C LEU A 73 5.69 -19.30 7.16
N ALA A 74 5.73 -18.33 8.08
CA ALA A 74 5.96 -18.60 9.50
C ALA A 74 4.87 -19.50 10.12
N VAL A 75 3.63 -19.41 9.63
CA VAL A 75 2.50 -20.20 10.13
C VAL A 75 2.39 -21.57 9.44
N LEU A 76 2.65 -21.65 8.13
CA LEU A 76 2.56 -22.91 7.38
C LEU A 76 3.76 -23.83 7.60
N PHE A 77 4.97 -23.27 7.67
CA PHE A 77 6.23 -24.03 7.70
C PHE A 77 7.15 -23.56 8.83
N PRO A 78 6.75 -23.69 10.11
CA PRO A 78 7.50 -23.15 11.23
C PRO A 78 8.94 -23.71 11.32
N MET A 79 9.14 -25.02 11.07
CA MET A 79 10.46 -25.63 11.14
C MET A 79 11.42 -25.17 10.04
N GLU A 80 10.91 -24.96 8.82
CA GLU A 80 11.73 -24.48 7.70
C GLU A 80 12.02 -22.98 7.84
N TYR A 81 11.04 -22.22 8.34
CA TYR A 81 11.15 -20.79 8.59
C TYR A 81 12.27 -20.46 9.57
N ASP A 82 12.42 -21.25 10.64
CA ASP A 82 13.52 -21.08 11.63
C ASP A 82 14.91 -21.36 11.04
N GLN A 83 15.00 -22.13 9.95
CA GLN A 83 16.25 -22.47 9.27
C GLN A 83 16.62 -21.46 8.16
N LEU A 84 15.76 -20.49 7.85
CA LEU A 84 16.01 -19.52 6.81
C LEU A 84 17.17 -18.57 7.15
N LYS A 85 18.05 -18.33 6.18
CA LYS A 85 19.09 -17.33 6.30
C LYS A 85 18.48 -15.93 6.21
N LEU A 86 18.45 -15.23 7.33
CA LEU A 86 17.80 -13.91 7.47
C LEU A 86 18.26 -12.86 6.44
N ARG A 87 19.56 -12.74 6.19
CA ARG A 87 20.11 -11.70 5.30
C ARG A 87 19.65 -11.82 3.84
N PRO A 88 19.87 -12.94 3.13
CA PRO A 88 19.42 -13.08 1.75
C PRO A 88 17.89 -13.01 1.64
N TYR A 89 17.16 -13.55 2.64
CA TYR A 89 15.71 -13.47 2.70
C TYR A 89 15.20 -12.01 2.70
N LEU A 90 15.72 -11.19 3.62
CA LEU A 90 15.33 -9.77 3.71
C LEU A 90 15.79 -8.95 2.51
N PHE A 91 16.95 -9.31 1.92
CA PHE A 91 17.43 -8.66 0.70
C PHE A 91 16.47 -8.86 -0.46
N VAL A 92 15.96 -10.09 -0.66
CA VAL A 92 14.98 -10.38 -1.73
C VAL A 92 13.71 -9.54 -1.55
N HIS A 93 13.14 -9.51 -0.35
CA HIS A 93 11.93 -8.71 -0.09
C HIS A 93 12.15 -7.21 -0.30
N THR A 94 13.30 -6.69 0.15
CA THR A 94 13.66 -5.28 -0.06
C THR A 94 13.84 -4.99 -1.54
N PHE A 95 14.54 -5.86 -2.26
CA PHE A 95 14.78 -5.72 -3.69
C PHE A 95 13.48 -5.73 -4.49
N VAL A 96 12.54 -6.63 -4.18
CA VAL A 96 11.23 -6.69 -4.84
C VAL A 96 10.43 -5.41 -4.60
N ALA A 97 10.40 -4.90 -3.36
CA ALA A 97 9.69 -3.65 -3.03
C ALA A 97 10.32 -2.42 -3.69
N PHE A 98 11.65 -2.33 -3.75
CA PHE A 98 12.32 -1.25 -4.47
C PHE A 98 12.08 -1.32 -5.98
N SER A 99 12.13 -2.52 -6.55
CA SER A 99 11.93 -2.73 -7.99
C SER A 99 10.53 -2.31 -8.44
N SER A 100 9.49 -2.60 -7.65
CA SER A 100 8.14 -2.15 -7.96
C SER A 100 7.99 -0.63 -7.87
N GLY A 101 8.62 0.00 -6.87
CA GLY A 101 8.70 1.46 -6.74
C GLY A 101 9.37 2.14 -7.93
N ILE A 102 10.51 1.62 -8.37
CA ILE A 102 11.25 2.14 -9.54
C ILE A 102 10.40 1.98 -10.80
N TRP A 103 9.82 0.79 -11.01
CA TRP A 103 8.98 0.52 -12.17
C TRP A 103 7.80 1.50 -12.26
N MET A 104 7.11 1.78 -11.16
CA MET A 104 6.03 2.78 -11.13
C MET A 104 6.54 4.18 -11.46
N SER A 105 7.67 4.57 -10.85
CA SER A 105 8.25 5.91 -11.05
C SER A 105 8.62 6.16 -12.51
N ILE A 106 9.19 5.16 -13.19
CA ILE A 106 9.51 5.24 -14.62
C ILE A 106 8.24 5.45 -15.43
N ASN A 107 7.19 4.66 -15.18
CA ASN A 107 5.93 4.82 -15.89
C ASN A 107 5.32 6.20 -15.66
N ALA A 108 5.35 6.71 -14.42
CA ALA A 108 4.84 8.05 -14.09
C ALA A 108 5.58 9.15 -14.87
N ILE A 109 6.92 9.04 -15.00
CA ILE A 109 7.74 9.96 -15.80
C ILE A 109 7.38 9.88 -17.28
N LEU A 110 7.23 8.66 -17.84
CA LEU A 110 6.84 8.48 -19.23
C LEU A 110 5.48 9.12 -19.53
N PHE A 111 4.54 9.03 -18.60
CA PHE A 111 3.22 9.67 -18.72
C PHE A 111 3.30 11.18 -18.62
N ALA A 112 4.08 11.74 -17.68
CA ALA A 112 4.30 13.19 -17.61
C ALA A 112 4.89 13.76 -18.91
N ASN A 113 5.78 13.01 -19.57
CA ASN A 113 6.34 13.42 -20.85
C ASN A 113 5.30 13.38 -21.98
N LYS A 114 4.36 12.43 -21.94
CA LYS A 114 3.27 12.31 -22.92
C LYS A 114 2.18 13.38 -22.72
N TYR A 115 1.88 13.74 -21.47
CA TYR A 115 0.80 14.67 -21.12
C TYR A 115 1.23 15.75 -20.11
N PRO A 116 2.19 16.62 -20.44
CA PRO A 116 2.82 17.53 -19.47
C PRO A 116 1.91 18.66 -18.97
N SER A 117 0.90 19.03 -19.77
CA SER A 117 0.03 20.20 -19.56
C SER A 117 -1.35 19.85 -18.99
N ILE A 118 -1.63 18.57 -18.70
CA ILE A 118 -2.85 18.19 -17.99
C ILE A 118 -2.87 18.92 -16.65
N LYS A 119 -4.01 19.55 -16.36
CA LYS A 119 -4.22 20.23 -15.09
C LYS A 119 -4.61 19.18 -14.05
N VAL A 120 -4.05 19.27 -12.85
CA VAL A 120 -4.36 18.41 -11.71
C VAL A 120 -4.50 19.26 -10.46
N THR A 121 -5.25 18.79 -9.48
CA THR A 121 -5.46 19.52 -8.22
C THR A 121 -4.25 19.41 -7.27
N GLY A 122 -3.26 18.60 -7.65
CA GLY A 122 -2.16 18.20 -6.77
C GLY A 122 -2.54 17.03 -5.85
N TYR A 123 -3.76 16.50 -5.95
CA TYR A 123 -4.15 15.28 -5.24
C TYR A 123 -3.48 14.06 -5.88
N MET A 124 -2.99 13.16 -5.04
CA MET A 124 -2.19 12.00 -5.47
C MET A 124 -2.94 11.09 -6.45
N SER A 125 -4.26 10.90 -6.27
CA SER A 125 -5.02 10.06 -7.21
C SER A 125 -5.09 10.65 -8.61
N ASP A 126 -4.94 11.98 -8.74
CA ASP A 126 -4.94 12.65 -10.05
C ASP A 126 -3.71 12.26 -10.87
N LEU A 127 -2.68 11.71 -10.23
CA LEU A 127 -1.49 11.20 -10.92
C LEU A 127 -1.69 9.82 -11.52
N LEU A 128 -2.76 9.10 -11.16
CA LEU A 128 -3.04 7.72 -11.55
C LEU A 128 -4.18 7.59 -12.59
N ILE A 129 -4.31 8.56 -13.50
CA ILE A 129 -5.43 8.70 -14.44
C ILE A 129 -5.06 8.30 -15.89
N LEU A 130 -6.06 8.17 -16.78
CA LEU A 130 -5.89 7.74 -18.19
C LEU A 130 -5.05 6.45 -18.31
N ASP A 131 -3.89 6.53 -18.97
CA ASP A 131 -3.01 5.40 -19.29
C ASP A 131 -2.37 4.79 -18.02
N MET A 132 -2.46 5.47 -16.88
CA MET A 132 -2.09 4.93 -15.57
C MET A 132 -3.12 3.95 -14.98
N HIS A 133 -4.23 3.67 -15.68
CA HIS A 133 -5.23 2.70 -15.21
C HIS A 133 -4.65 1.29 -14.96
N ILE A 134 -3.71 0.84 -15.81
CA ILE A 134 -3.01 -0.45 -15.63
C ILE A 134 -2.28 -0.49 -14.28
N LEU A 135 -1.73 0.64 -13.87
CA LEU A 135 -0.96 0.79 -12.64
C LEU A 135 -1.88 0.87 -11.41
N HIS A 136 -3.03 1.52 -11.54
CA HIS A 136 -4.09 1.43 -10.55
C HIS A 136 -4.60 -0.01 -10.38
N LEU A 137 -4.83 -0.73 -11.48
CA LEU A 137 -5.24 -2.15 -11.45
C LEU A 137 -4.20 -3.03 -10.76
N PHE A 138 -2.90 -2.80 -11.03
CA PHE A 138 -1.81 -3.49 -10.34
C PHE A 138 -1.87 -3.26 -8.83
N MET A 139 -2.04 -2.02 -8.37
CA MET A 139 -2.16 -1.69 -6.95
C MET A 139 -3.38 -2.35 -6.29
N MET A 140 -4.54 -2.33 -6.96
CA MET A 140 -5.74 -2.99 -6.47
C MET A 140 -5.57 -4.51 -6.41
N SER A 141 -4.84 -5.10 -7.36
CA SER A 141 -4.52 -6.53 -7.37
C SER A 141 -3.63 -6.91 -6.19
N LEU A 142 -2.63 -6.08 -5.84
CA LEU A 142 -1.82 -6.28 -4.64
C LEU A 142 -2.63 -6.13 -3.34
N CYS A 143 -3.57 -5.16 -3.28
CA CYS A 143 -4.51 -5.04 -2.15
C CYS A 143 -5.32 -6.34 -1.96
N LEU A 144 -5.88 -6.87 -3.05
CA LEU A 144 -6.67 -8.10 -3.03
C LEU A 144 -5.82 -9.30 -2.60
N LEU A 145 -4.61 -9.42 -3.14
CA LEU A 145 -3.67 -10.49 -2.77
C LEU A 145 -3.33 -10.44 -1.27
N ASN A 146 -3.08 -9.24 -0.73
CA ASN A 146 -2.85 -9.06 0.71
C ASN A 146 -4.02 -9.57 1.55
N LEU A 147 -5.24 -9.20 1.16
CA LEU A 147 -6.45 -9.64 1.84
C LEU A 147 -6.56 -11.17 1.85
N ILE A 148 -6.33 -11.81 0.70
CA ILE A 148 -6.37 -13.28 0.57
C ILE A 148 -5.32 -13.94 1.48
N ILE A 149 -4.07 -13.45 1.47
CA ILE A 149 -3.00 -14.01 2.31
C ILE A 149 -3.34 -13.88 3.79
N TYR A 150 -3.84 -12.72 4.24
CA TYR A 150 -4.23 -12.54 5.64
C TYR A 150 -5.41 -13.41 6.05
N LEU A 151 -6.38 -13.65 5.15
CA LEU A 151 -7.46 -14.61 5.39
C LEU A 151 -6.92 -16.04 5.53
N LEU A 152 -5.97 -16.45 4.67
CA LEU A 152 -5.33 -17.76 4.79
C LEU A 152 -4.59 -17.92 6.11
N VAL A 153 -3.79 -16.91 6.48
CA VAL A 153 -3.09 -16.86 7.78
C VAL A 153 -4.09 -17.01 8.94
N TRP A 154 -5.20 -16.29 8.89
CA TRP A 154 -6.27 -16.39 9.90
C TRP A 154 -6.86 -17.80 10.01
N ILE A 155 -7.20 -18.41 8.87
CA ILE A 155 -7.78 -19.75 8.81
C ILE A 155 -6.81 -20.76 9.41
N VAL A 156 -5.53 -20.74 9.03
CA VAL A 156 -4.53 -21.69 9.53
C VAL A 156 -4.32 -21.53 11.04
N VAL A 157 -4.24 -20.30 11.54
CA VAL A 157 -4.13 -20.04 12.98
C VAL A 157 -5.35 -20.55 13.74
N CYS A 158 -6.57 -20.36 13.21
CA CYS A 158 -7.80 -20.88 13.81
C CYS A 158 -7.81 -22.42 13.87
N LEU A 159 -7.42 -23.08 12.78
CA LEU A 159 -7.32 -24.54 12.72
C LEU A 159 -6.30 -25.08 13.74
N HIS A 160 -5.14 -24.43 13.84
CA HIS A 160 -4.09 -24.84 14.78
C HIS A 160 -4.51 -24.63 16.24
N HIS A 161 -5.20 -23.53 16.56
CA HIS A 161 -5.75 -23.26 17.89
C HIS A 161 -6.83 -24.26 18.29
N SER A 162 -7.70 -24.66 17.36
CA SER A 162 -8.73 -25.68 17.61
C SER A 162 -8.14 -27.06 17.91
N THR A 163 -6.90 -27.33 17.48
CA THR A 163 -6.23 -28.63 17.62
C THR A 163 -5.36 -28.69 18.90
N ASN A 164 -4.72 -27.58 19.29
CA ASN A 164 -3.71 -27.53 20.36
C ASN A 164 -4.21 -26.94 21.69
N ASN A 165 -5.43 -27.27 22.10
CA ASN A 165 -6.14 -26.75 23.28
C ASN A 165 -5.51 -27.09 24.66
N ILE A 166 -4.20 -27.37 24.72
CA ILE A 166 -3.48 -27.88 25.91
C ILE A 166 -2.42 -26.86 26.43
N ASN A 167 -1.94 -25.90 25.61
CA ASN A 167 -0.88 -24.95 26.03
C ASN A 167 -1.26 -23.47 25.77
N GLY A 168 -2.17 -22.92 26.58
CA GLY A 168 -2.90 -21.67 26.31
C GLY A 168 -2.16 -20.32 26.47
N ALA A 169 -0.94 -20.26 27.02
CA ALA A 169 -0.34 -18.96 27.37
C ALA A 169 0.46 -18.27 26.24
N GLN A 170 1.11 -19.03 25.36
CA GLN A 170 1.95 -18.48 24.27
C GLN A 170 1.16 -18.27 22.97
N SER A 171 0.10 -19.04 22.76
CA SER A 171 -0.86 -18.87 21.65
C SER A 171 -1.62 -17.55 21.74
N ASP A 172 -1.89 -17.05 22.94
CA ASP A 172 -2.69 -15.84 23.17
C ASP A 172 -2.00 -14.54 22.72
N ILE A 173 -0.69 -14.43 22.92
CA ILE A 173 0.06 -13.23 22.50
C ILE A 173 0.18 -13.18 20.98
N GLN A 174 0.49 -14.31 20.34
CA GLN A 174 0.55 -14.40 18.87
C GLN A 174 -0.83 -14.19 18.23
N SER A 175 -1.89 -14.77 18.79
CA SER A 175 -3.25 -14.57 18.27
C SER A 175 -3.72 -13.12 18.41
N ARG A 176 -3.38 -12.42 19.50
CA ARG A 176 -3.68 -11.00 19.70
C ARG A 176 -2.94 -10.10 18.70
N LEU A 177 -1.66 -10.36 18.46
CA LEU A 177 -0.87 -9.63 17.46
C LEU A 177 -1.43 -9.85 16.04
N LEU A 178 -1.84 -11.08 15.73
CA LEU A 178 -2.44 -11.43 14.44
C LEU A 178 -3.81 -10.77 14.24
N LYS A 179 -4.68 -10.78 15.26
CA LYS A 179 -5.98 -10.09 15.28
C LYS A 179 -5.82 -8.58 15.06
N SER A 180 -4.90 -7.95 15.81
CA SER A 180 -4.61 -6.53 15.65
C SER A 180 -4.14 -6.21 14.23
N LEU A 181 -3.34 -7.07 13.63
CA LEU A 181 -2.78 -6.77 12.32
C LEU A 181 -3.73 -7.04 11.15
N ILE A 182 -4.59 -8.06 11.28
CA ILE A 182 -5.72 -8.25 10.36
C ILE A 182 -6.64 -7.03 10.39
N LEU A 183 -6.88 -6.47 11.57
CA LEU A 183 -7.68 -5.25 11.72
C LEU A 183 -7.00 -4.06 11.03
N ILE A 184 -5.70 -3.85 11.23
CA ILE A 184 -4.94 -2.78 10.56
C ILE A 184 -4.96 -2.98 9.04
N CYS A 185 -4.70 -4.19 8.54
CA CYS A 185 -4.72 -4.47 7.10
C CYS A 185 -6.12 -4.32 6.50
N SER A 186 -7.18 -4.73 7.23
CA SER A 186 -8.57 -4.53 6.81
C SER A 186 -8.94 -3.06 6.76
N ILE A 187 -8.42 -2.24 7.67
CA ILE A 187 -8.62 -0.78 7.65
C ILE A 187 -7.90 -0.16 6.45
N VAL A 188 -6.65 -0.55 6.17
CA VAL A 188 -5.88 -0.01 5.05
C VAL A 188 -6.51 -0.42 3.71
N ILE A 189 -6.76 -1.71 3.51
CA ILE A 189 -7.39 -2.24 2.28
C ILE A 189 -8.83 -1.72 2.16
N GLY A 190 -9.56 -1.67 3.27
CA GLY A 190 -10.88 -1.09 3.36
C GLY A 190 -10.89 0.39 2.95
N GLY A 191 -9.88 1.17 3.36
CA GLY A 191 -9.71 2.56 2.94
C GLY A 191 -9.55 2.71 1.43
N TYR A 192 -8.70 1.89 0.80
CA TYR A 192 -8.54 1.89 -0.65
C TYR A 192 -9.82 1.48 -1.39
N VAL A 193 -10.45 0.38 -0.96
CA VAL A 193 -11.69 -0.13 -1.58
C VAL A 193 -12.85 0.86 -1.38
N PHE A 194 -13.00 1.41 -0.18
CA PHE A 194 -14.02 2.39 0.15
C PHE A 194 -13.84 3.68 -0.64
N GLY A 195 -12.60 4.15 -0.82
CA GLY A 195 -12.29 5.28 -1.70
C GLY A 195 -12.69 5.03 -3.16
N THR A 196 -12.40 3.83 -3.68
CA THR A 196 -12.76 3.44 -5.05
C THR A 196 -14.27 3.30 -5.25
N ILE A 197 -15.02 2.82 -4.23
CA ILE A 197 -16.48 2.67 -4.29
C ILE A 197 -17.22 3.99 -4.08
N LEU A 198 -16.72 4.87 -3.19
CA LEU A 198 -17.34 6.17 -2.93
C LEU A 198 -17.29 7.09 -4.15
N ARG A 199 -16.21 7.03 -4.93
CA ARG A 199 -15.98 7.90 -6.09
C ARG A 199 -17.12 7.84 -7.13
N PRO A 200 -17.56 6.66 -7.63
CA PRO A 200 -18.70 6.56 -8.54
C PRO A 200 -20.03 6.93 -7.87
N ILE A 201 -20.20 6.65 -6.57
CA ILE A 201 -21.43 7.01 -5.83
C ILE A 201 -21.56 8.54 -5.76
N ILE A 202 -20.49 9.26 -5.42
CA ILE A 202 -20.47 10.73 -5.40
C ILE A 202 -20.82 11.30 -6.79
N ASN A 203 -20.30 10.70 -7.86
CA ASN A 203 -20.58 11.13 -9.23
C ASN A 203 -22.05 10.91 -9.65
N ILE A 204 -22.75 9.95 -9.06
CA ILE A 204 -24.17 9.68 -9.34
C ILE A 204 -25.08 10.64 -8.56
N PHE A 205 -24.73 10.94 -7.29
CA PHE A 205 -25.63 11.65 -6.39
C PHE A 205 -25.42 13.17 -6.32
N ILE A 206 -24.25 13.69 -6.73
CA ILE A 206 -23.97 15.14 -6.71
C ILE A 206 -24.12 15.70 -8.13
N ILE A 207 -24.95 16.72 -8.32
CA ILE A 207 -24.93 17.56 -9.52
C ILE A 207 -23.61 18.35 -9.49
N LEU A 208 -22.60 17.79 -10.13
CA LEU A 208 -21.25 18.33 -10.15
C LEU A 208 -21.24 19.66 -10.92
N ASN A 209 -20.67 20.69 -10.32
CA ASN A 209 -20.48 21.99 -10.95
C ASN A 209 -19.54 21.87 -12.17
N ASN A 210 -19.48 22.84 -13.10
CA ASN A 210 -18.68 22.73 -14.35
C ASN A 210 -17.19 22.37 -14.10
N ILE A 211 -16.63 22.80 -12.98
CA ILE A 211 -15.26 22.48 -12.54
C ILE A 211 -15.14 21.03 -12.05
N GLN A 212 -16.16 20.54 -11.36
CA GLN A 212 -16.22 19.18 -10.84
C GLN A 212 -16.53 18.16 -11.95
N THR A 213 -17.37 18.52 -12.93
CA THR A 213 -17.58 17.72 -14.15
C THR A 213 -16.34 17.67 -15.03
N TRP A 214 -15.52 18.73 -15.07
CA TRP A 214 -14.20 18.67 -15.72
C TRP A 214 -13.28 17.66 -15.00
N SER A 215 -13.27 17.64 -13.66
CA SER A 215 -12.53 16.60 -12.92
C SER A 215 -13.01 15.20 -13.29
N VAL A 216 -14.33 14.96 -13.36
CA VAL A 216 -14.89 13.63 -13.68
C VAL A 216 -14.76 13.24 -15.15
N LYS A 217 -14.57 14.19 -16.07
CA LYS A 217 -14.37 13.90 -17.51
C LYS A 217 -12.90 13.71 -17.89
N VAL A 218 -11.98 14.27 -17.11
CA VAL A 218 -10.54 14.09 -17.27
C VAL A 218 -10.03 12.87 -16.49
N PHE A 219 -10.76 12.43 -15.46
CA PHE A 219 -10.41 11.30 -14.60
C PHE A 219 -11.22 10.03 -14.84
#